data_AF-K1Z4X8-F1
#
_entry.id   AF-K1Z4X8-F1
#
_cell.length_a   1.000
_cell.length_b   1.000
_cell.length_c   1.000
_cell.angle_alpha   90.00
_cell.angle_beta   90.00
_cell.angle_gamma   90.00
#
_symmetry.space_group_name_H-M   'P 1'
#
loop_
_entity.id
_entity.type
_entity.pdbx_description
1 polymer ?
#
loop_
_entity_poly.entity_id
_entity_poly.type
_entity_poly.pdbx_seq_one_letter_code
_entity_poly.pdbx_strand_id
1 'polypeptide(L)' 'QNAVKSAGMSLRDLRIAEVVTLDMKMENDRPAVFRSRVKLSFKVLAE' A
#
# COMPACT_ATOMS: atom_id res chain seq x y z
N GLN A 1 3.11 4.40 -4.82
CA GLN A 1 1.75 4.90 -5.17
C GLN A 1 0.74 3.77 -5.45
N ASN A 2 1.16 2.65 -6.03
CA ASN A 2 0.26 1.59 -6.52
C ASN A 2 -0.73 1.06 -5.47
N ALA A 3 -0.26 0.70 -4.27
CA ALA A 3 -1.12 0.20 -3.20
C ALA A 3 -2.18 1.22 -2.74
N VAL A 4 -1.80 2.50 -2.61
CA VAL A 4 -2.71 3.59 -2.22
C VAL A 4 -3.78 3.83 -3.30
N LYS A 5 -3.37 3.85 -4.57
CA LYS A 5 -4.30 4.02 -5.71
C LYS A 5 -5.33 2.89 -5.77
N SER A 6 -4.88 1.64 -5.61
CA SER A 6 -5.77 0.48 -5.61
C SER A 6 -6.76 0.52 -4.44
N ALA A 7 -6.28 0.83 -3.22
CA ALA A 7 -7.16 0.95 -2.07
C ALA A 7 -8.22 2.06 -2.23
N GLY A 8 -7.86 3.18 -2.88
CA GLY A 8 -8.77 4.29 -3.16
C GLY A 8 -9.92 3.96 -4.12
N MET A 9 -9.88 2.81 -4.81
CA MET A 9 -10.99 2.32 -5.61
C MET A 9 -12.14 1.76 -4.74
N SER A 10 -11.85 1.34 -3.51
CA SER A 10 -12.80 0.68 -2.62
C SER A 10 -13.02 1.44 -1.31
N LEU A 11 -12.01 2.15 -0.82
CA LEU A 11 -12.05 2.91 0.42
C LEU A 11 -12.12 4.40 0.13
N ARG A 12 -13.11 5.07 0.74
CA ARG A 12 -13.25 6.53 0.68
C ARG A 12 -12.46 7.19 1.81
N ASP A 13 -12.16 8.47 1.64
CA ASP A 13 -11.48 9.29 2.66
C ASP A 13 -10.18 8.67 3.22
N LEU A 14 -9.30 8.18 2.33
CA LEU A 14 -7.93 7.81 2.70
C LEU A 14 -7.18 9.05 3.22
N ARG A 15 -6.47 8.93 4.35
CA ARG A 15 -5.79 10.07 5.00
C ARG A 15 -4.30 9.86 5.20
N ILE A 16 -3.92 8.67 5.64
CA ILE A 16 -2.55 8.36 6.03
C ILE A 16 -2.17 7.03 5.38
N ALA A 17 -0.97 6.98 4.80
CA ALA A 17 -0.33 5.76 4.34
C ALA A 17 1.04 5.64 5.00
N GLU A 18 1.15 4.76 5.99
CA GLU A 18 2.41 4.52 6.71
C GLU A 18 3.10 3.30 6.13
N VAL A 19 4.36 3.44 5.73
CA VAL A 19 5.18 2.30 5.30
C VAL A 19 5.58 1.49 6.53
N VAL A 20 5.17 0.23 6.56
CA VAL A 20 5.52 -0.70 7.66
C VAL A 20 6.66 -1.63 7.30
N THR A 21 6.85 -1.89 6.02
CA THR A 21 7.90 -2.79 5.55
C THR A 21 8.31 -2.40 4.13
N LEU A 22 9.62 -2.39 3.91
CA LEU A 22 10.23 -2.33 2.59
C LEU A 22 10.90 -3.67 2.34
N ASP A 23 10.53 -4.31 1.24
CA ASP A 23 11.15 -5.55 0.80
C ASP A 23 11.32 -5.54 -0.73
N MET A 24 11.99 -6.56 -1.25
CA MET A 24 12.08 -6.80 -2.68
C MET A 24 11.93 -8.28 -3.01
N LYS A 25 11.28 -8.58 -4.13
CA LYS A 25 11.24 -9.93 -4.69
C LYS A 25 12.52 -10.16 -5.49
N MET A 26 13.19 -11.27 -5.21
CA MET A 26 14.35 -11.74 -5.96
C MET A 26 13.91 -12.76 -7.02
N GLU A 27 14.44 -12.67 -8.24
CA GLU A 27 14.31 -13.66 -9.31
C GLU A 27 15.68 -13.85 -9.97
N ASN A 28 16.13 -15.10 -10.13
CA ASN A 28 17.46 -15.44 -10.66
C ASN A 28 18.59 -14.64 -10.01
N ASP A 29 18.56 -14.60 -8.67
CA ASP A 29 19.52 -13.86 -7.82
C ASP A 29 19.61 -12.34 -8.10
N ARG A 30 18.57 -11.77 -8.72
CA ARG A 30 18.48 -10.33 -9.00
C ARG A 30 17.18 -9.73 -8.47
N PRO A 31 17.16 -8.45 -8.09
CA PRO A 31 15.94 -7.78 -7.68
C PRO A 31 14.99 -7.63 -8.87
N ALA A 32 13.80 -8.22 -8.76
CA ALA A 32 12.76 -8.12 -9.77
C ALA A 32 11.80 -6.96 -9.47
N VAL A 33 11.37 -6.84 -8.21
CA VAL A 33 10.36 -5.85 -7.80
C VAL A 33 10.61 -5.38 -6.38
N PHE A 34 10.60 -4.07 -6.16
CA PHE A 34 10.59 -3.46 -4.83
C PHE A 34 9.16 -3.24 -4.38
N ARG A 35 8.88 -3.54 -3.11
CA ARG A 35 7.55 -3.39 -2.54
C ARG A 35 7.61 -2.59 -1.26
N SER A 36 6.55 -1.84 -1.04
CA SER A 36 6.27 -1.16 0.22
C SER A 36 4.92 -1.65 0.72
N ARG A 37 4.92 -2.35 1.85
CA ARG A 37 3.67 -2.64 2.56
C ARG A 37 3.28 -1.40 3.35
N VAL A 38 2.02 -0.99 3.22
CA VAL A 38 1.51 0.19 3.90
C VAL A 38 0.31 -0.13 4.77
N LYS A 39 0.21 0.50 5.93
CA LYS A 39 -1.04 0.62 6.69
C LYS A 39 -1.76 1.87 6.20
N LEU A 40 -3.05 1.74 5.91
CA LEU A 40 -3.88 2.84 5.43
C LEU A 40 -4.89 3.23 6.51
N SER A 41 -4.93 4.53 6.83
CA SER A 41 -5.99 5.12 7.64
C SER A 41 -7.04 5.73 6.73
N PHE A 42 -8.31 5.45 7.02
CA PHE A 42 -9.45 6.00 6.31
C PHE A 42 -10.61 6.24 7.27
N LYS A 43 -11.54 7.13 6.89
CA LYS A 43 -12.73 7.37 7.70
C LYS A 43 -13.75 6.26 7.46
N VAL A 44 -14.28 5.68 8.52
CA VAL A 44 -15.48 4.84 8.44
C VAL A 44 -16.68 5.78 8.36
N LEU A 45 -17.42 5.71 7.26
CA LEU A 45 -18.70 6.39 7.14
C LEU A 45 -19.74 5.45 7.76
N ALA A 46 -20.15 5.75 8.98
CA ALA A 46 -21.37 5.20 9.55
C ALA A 46 -22.49 6.20 9.24
N GLU A 47 -23.56 5.71 8.61
CA GLU A 47 -24.85 6.39 8.62
C GLU A 47 -25.57 6.10 9.94
#